data_AF-A0A2S6MEH2-F1
#
_entry.id   AF-A0A2S6MEH2-F1
#
_cell.length_a   1.000
_cell.length_b   1.000
_cell.length_c   1.000
_cell.angle_alpha   90.00
_cell.angle_beta   90.00
_cell.angle_gamma   90.00
#
_symmetry.space_group_name_H-M   'P 1'
#
loop_
_entity.id
_entity.type
_entity.pdbx_description
1 polymer ?
#
loop_
_entity_poly.entity_id
_entity_poly.type
_entity_poly.pdbx_seq_one_letter_code
_entity_poly.pdbx_strand_id
1 'polypeptide(L)'
;MYLVKNSPRALFAALIPLAIVEAVLLVYALAGGQVTDPVGVPAPDQILVLYAGRMAMNAALLFAGHIVLRQWTVSSRLAYGLMGGVMAAVSYGIAIRNHIQLTAPGDGTVMTIGLLPTIAGMIGGFLYGQFAGLSPVARAAVDASAADASGKPPPLAFNGPVRVRTSFAGIVIAALIPTVLATLLPYTLVPLLMNGFGDKSTAHIFAAVIPAQTFMVMMVISVIPSGIFMLCVHHATRAMSRRNAWEYAAIGGVAAFACMLLLAFAVPLLAFLVVPAAFCGAVMGAIYRRFAGLEPMPLPEAVIATDPNALVDADHPSRHQHGVILSN
;
A
#
# COMPACT_ATOMS: atom_id res chain seq x y z
N MET A 1 -15.82 21.41 -5.99
CA MET A 1 -14.99 20.85 -4.90
C MET A 1 -15.43 19.41 -4.65
N TYR A 2 -14.51 18.49 -4.33
CA TYR A 2 -14.80 17.05 -4.19
C TYR A 2 -14.41 16.53 -2.80
N LEU A 3 -15.10 15.48 -2.35
CA LEU A 3 -14.87 14.76 -1.10
C LEU A 3 -14.62 13.29 -1.39
N VAL A 4 -13.75 12.65 -0.63
CA VAL A 4 -13.60 11.19 -0.66
C VAL A 4 -14.90 10.55 -0.16
N LYS A 5 -15.40 9.53 -0.88
CA LYS A 5 -16.64 8.82 -0.53
C LYS A 5 -16.46 8.01 0.75
N ASN A 6 -17.56 7.74 1.43
CA ASN A 6 -17.59 6.69 2.45
C ASN A 6 -17.64 5.34 1.72
N SER A 7 -16.62 4.50 1.89
CA SER A 7 -16.58 3.18 1.27
C SER A 7 -16.10 2.13 2.27
N PRO A 8 -16.99 1.22 2.74
CA PRO A 8 -16.57 0.15 3.65
C PRO A 8 -15.59 -0.81 2.98
N ARG A 9 -15.73 -1.05 1.66
CA ARG A 9 -14.79 -1.86 0.89
C ARG A 9 -13.38 -1.24 0.88
N ALA A 10 -13.29 0.08 0.72
CA ALA A 10 -12.02 0.79 0.78
C ALA A 10 -11.43 0.76 2.19
N LEU A 11 -12.27 0.82 3.23
CA LEU A 11 -11.85 0.70 4.62
C LEU A 11 -11.22 -0.66 4.89
N PHE A 12 -11.85 -1.76 4.47
CA PHE A 12 -11.26 -3.09 4.63
C PHE A 12 -9.92 -3.23 3.89
N ALA A 13 -9.82 -2.72 2.67
CA ALA A 13 -8.57 -2.74 1.92
C ALA A 13 -7.46 -1.91 2.62
N ALA A 14 -7.81 -0.78 3.22
CA ALA A 14 -6.91 0.08 3.96
C ALA A 14 -6.40 -0.53 5.27
N LEU A 15 -7.14 -1.49 5.84
CA LEU A 15 -6.73 -2.17 7.06
C LEU A 15 -5.75 -3.32 6.82
N ILE A 16 -5.61 -3.82 5.58
CA ILE A 16 -4.73 -4.96 5.27
C ILE A 16 -3.27 -4.70 5.68
N PRO A 17 -2.64 -3.56 5.35
CA PRO A 17 -1.25 -3.30 5.77
C PRO A 17 -1.09 -3.30 7.30
N LEU A 18 -2.04 -2.68 8.02
CA LEU A 18 -2.06 -2.65 9.47
C LEU A 18 -2.26 -4.05 10.06
N ALA A 19 -3.17 -4.84 9.52
CA ALA A 19 -3.41 -6.22 9.93
C ALA A 19 -2.13 -7.07 9.85
N ILE A 20 -1.40 -6.98 8.74
CA ILE A 20 -0.14 -7.70 8.56
C ILE A 20 0.89 -7.28 9.61
N VAL A 21 1.10 -5.98 9.79
CA VAL A 21 2.10 -5.48 10.75
C VAL A 21 1.71 -5.81 12.19
N GLU A 22 0.46 -5.64 12.58
CA GLU A 22 -0.01 -5.98 13.92
C GLU A 22 0.11 -7.49 14.18
N ALA A 23 -0.16 -8.34 13.19
CA ALA A 23 0.04 -9.78 13.32
C ALA A 23 1.51 -10.13 13.54
N VAL A 24 2.42 -9.52 12.78
CA VAL A 24 3.88 -9.69 12.94
C VAL A 24 4.32 -9.26 14.34
N LEU A 25 3.91 -8.07 14.80
CA LEU A 25 4.26 -7.56 16.12
C LEU A 25 3.69 -8.42 17.25
N LEU A 26 2.45 -8.91 17.11
CA LEU A 26 1.82 -9.81 18.06
C LEU A 26 2.60 -11.12 18.20
N VAL A 27 3.03 -11.70 17.08
CA VAL A 27 3.85 -12.92 17.08
C VAL A 27 5.17 -12.72 17.82
N TYR A 28 5.85 -11.59 17.59
CA TYR A 28 7.06 -11.26 18.34
C TYR A 28 6.81 -11.06 19.84
N ALA A 29 5.72 -10.39 20.19
CA ALA A 29 5.36 -10.19 21.58
C ALA A 29 5.06 -11.51 22.29
N LEU A 30 4.36 -12.43 21.63
CA LEU A 30 4.12 -13.79 22.13
C LEU A 30 5.41 -14.57 22.34
N ALA A 31 6.32 -14.50 21.38
CA ALA A 31 7.59 -15.19 21.47
C ALA A 31 8.51 -14.64 22.56
N GLY A 32 8.58 -13.32 22.68
CA GLY A 32 9.28 -12.68 23.78
C GLY A 32 8.70 -13.11 25.12
N GLY A 33 7.37 -13.05 25.27
CA GLY A 33 6.66 -13.49 26.48
C GLY A 33 6.93 -14.95 26.82
N GLN A 34 6.93 -15.86 25.85
CA GLN A 34 7.23 -17.28 26.07
C GLN A 34 8.65 -17.54 26.58
N VAL A 35 9.62 -16.68 26.23
CA VAL A 35 11.00 -16.80 26.71
C VAL A 35 11.17 -16.17 28.09
N THR A 36 10.52 -15.04 28.36
CA THR A 36 10.74 -14.26 29.58
C THR A 36 9.78 -14.60 30.73
N ASP A 37 8.53 -14.96 30.41
CA ASP A 37 7.48 -15.34 31.35
C ASP A 37 6.46 -16.29 30.67
N PRO A 38 6.76 -17.60 30.59
CA PRO A 38 5.90 -18.57 29.90
C PRO A 38 4.49 -18.69 30.51
N VAL A 39 4.35 -18.41 31.81
CA VAL A 39 3.08 -18.53 32.53
C VAL A 39 2.18 -17.33 32.27
N GLY A 40 2.79 -16.16 31.99
CA GLY A 40 2.08 -14.93 31.64
C GLY A 40 1.56 -14.85 30.20
N VAL A 41 1.84 -15.84 29.34
CA VAL A 41 1.42 -15.80 27.94
C VAL A 41 -0.06 -16.14 27.82
N PRO A 42 -0.88 -15.25 27.23
CA PRO A 42 -2.32 -15.44 27.19
C PRO A 42 -2.76 -16.60 26.30
N ALA A 43 -3.93 -17.13 26.62
CA ALA A 43 -4.56 -18.21 25.87
C ALA A 43 -4.88 -17.79 24.42
N PRO A 44 -4.95 -18.73 23.45
CA PRO A 44 -5.25 -18.44 22.04
C PRO A 44 -6.47 -17.54 21.81
N ASP A 45 -7.55 -17.75 22.55
CA ASP A 45 -8.77 -16.93 22.43
C ASP A 45 -8.52 -15.48 22.87
N GLN A 46 -7.74 -15.29 23.93
CA GLN A 46 -7.36 -13.96 24.41
C GLN A 46 -6.42 -13.26 23.43
N ILE A 47 -5.53 -13.99 22.76
CA ILE A 47 -4.68 -13.47 21.68
C ILE A 47 -5.55 -12.95 20.52
N LEU A 48 -6.56 -13.74 20.12
CA LEU A 48 -7.51 -13.35 19.07
C LEU A 48 -8.27 -12.07 19.46
N VAL A 49 -8.75 -11.99 20.71
CA VAL A 49 -9.47 -10.81 21.23
C VAL A 49 -8.57 -9.58 21.23
N LEU A 50 -7.31 -9.70 21.68
CA LEU A 50 -6.36 -8.59 21.68
C LEU A 50 -6.07 -8.11 20.25
N TYR A 51 -5.85 -9.04 19.31
CA TYR A 51 -5.65 -8.71 17.90
C TYR A 51 -6.87 -8.02 17.29
N ALA A 52 -8.07 -8.57 17.50
CA ALA A 52 -9.31 -7.99 17.02
C ALA A 52 -9.56 -6.60 17.63
N GLY A 53 -9.26 -6.42 18.92
CA GLY A 53 -9.34 -5.13 19.61
C GLY A 53 -8.39 -4.09 19.01
N ARG A 54 -7.14 -4.47 18.69
CA ARG A 54 -6.19 -3.59 17.99
C ARG A 54 -6.68 -3.20 16.61
N MET A 55 -7.22 -4.16 15.85
CA MET A 55 -7.78 -3.88 14.53
C MET A 55 -9.02 -2.99 14.59
N ALA A 56 -9.90 -3.18 15.57
CA ALA A 56 -11.06 -2.33 15.80
C ALA A 56 -10.64 -0.89 16.14
N MET A 57 -9.62 -0.71 16.99
CA MET A 57 -9.06 0.60 17.33
C MET A 57 -8.49 1.31 16.10
N ASN A 58 -7.69 0.60 15.29
CA ASN A 58 -7.13 1.11 14.05
C ASN A 58 -8.24 1.52 13.06
N ALA A 59 -9.28 0.71 12.92
CA ALA A 59 -10.43 1.02 12.06
C ALA A 59 -11.20 2.26 12.53
N ALA A 60 -11.45 2.36 13.84
CA ALA A 60 -12.16 3.49 14.44
C ALA A 60 -11.39 4.79 14.25
N LEU A 61 -10.08 4.80 14.50
CA LEU A 61 -9.24 5.98 14.33
C LEU A 61 -9.11 6.38 12.86
N LEU A 62 -8.92 5.43 11.95
CA LEU A 62 -8.86 5.72 10.51
C LEU A 62 -10.19 6.29 10.00
N PHE A 63 -11.32 5.77 10.48
CA PHE A 63 -12.64 6.31 10.17
C PHE A 63 -12.85 7.71 10.74
N ALA A 64 -12.41 7.97 11.99
CA ALA A 64 -12.44 9.30 12.58
C ALA A 64 -11.58 10.30 11.79
N GLY A 65 -10.36 9.92 11.41
CA GLY A 65 -9.49 10.73 10.58
C GLY A 65 -10.08 11.05 9.20
N HIS A 66 -10.77 10.08 8.58
CA HIS A 66 -11.54 10.30 7.36
C HIS A 66 -12.65 11.36 7.55
N ILE A 67 -13.40 11.30 8.65
CA ILE A 67 -14.44 12.31 8.96
C ILE A 67 -13.80 13.71 9.05
N VAL A 68 -12.68 13.86 9.76
CA VAL A 68 -11.99 15.15 9.92
C VAL A 68 -11.50 15.69 8.57
N LEU A 69 -10.82 14.86 7.77
CA LEU A 69 -10.36 15.29 6.43
C LEU A 69 -11.53 15.68 5.53
N ARG A 70 -12.67 14.99 5.65
CA ARG A 70 -13.89 15.31 4.90
C ARG A 70 -14.52 16.62 5.33
N GLN A 71 -14.52 16.94 6.63
CA GLN A 71 -14.96 18.24 7.16
C GLN A 71 -14.10 19.39 6.64
N TRP A 72 -12.78 19.17 6.53
CA TRP A 72 -11.85 20.15 5.96
C TRP A 72 -11.77 20.11 4.44
N THR A 73 -12.64 19.34 3.78
CA THR A 73 -12.71 19.23 2.32
C THR A 73 -11.39 18.82 1.65
N VAL A 74 -10.54 18.09 2.37
CA VAL A 74 -9.24 17.60 1.87
C VAL A 74 -9.45 16.27 1.14
N SER A 75 -9.06 16.22 -0.14
CA SER A 75 -9.23 15.04 -0.99
C SER A 75 -7.90 14.46 -1.51
N SER A 76 -6.76 14.94 -1.00
CA SER A 76 -5.45 14.50 -1.50
C SER A 76 -5.08 13.12 -0.93
N ARG A 77 -4.59 12.21 -1.79
CA ARG A 77 -4.17 10.86 -1.36
C ARG A 77 -3.02 10.91 -0.35
N LEU A 78 -2.15 11.91 -0.46
CA LEU A 78 -1.05 12.11 0.48
C LEU A 78 -1.56 12.54 1.86
N ALA A 79 -2.57 13.42 1.94
CA ALA A 79 -3.19 13.77 3.21
C ALA A 79 -3.86 12.56 3.87
N TYR A 80 -4.51 11.71 3.09
CA TYR A 80 -5.04 10.43 3.60
C TYR A 80 -3.94 9.49 4.07
N GLY A 81 -2.81 9.42 3.38
CA GLY A 81 -1.64 8.69 3.84
C GLY A 81 -1.11 9.22 5.17
N LEU A 82 -0.84 10.52 5.28
CA LEU A 82 -0.38 11.13 6.53
C LEU A 82 -1.37 10.92 7.67
N MET A 83 -2.67 11.08 7.41
CA MET A 83 -3.73 10.80 8.38
C MET A 83 -3.65 9.35 8.87
N GLY A 84 -3.55 8.37 7.96
CA GLY A 84 -3.45 6.97 8.34
C GLY A 84 -2.22 6.68 9.20
N GLY A 85 -1.09 7.32 8.91
CA GLY A 85 0.12 7.23 9.73
C GLY A 85 -0.05 7.79 11.14
N VAL A 86 -0.58 9.02 11.24
CA VAL A 86 -0.86 9.66 12.53
C VAL A 86 -1.85 8.83 13.35
N MET A 87 -2.92 8.32 12.73
CA MET A 87 -3.92 7.49 13.41
C MET A 87 -3.32 6.18 13.92
N ALA A 88 -2.44 5.52 13.14
CA ALA A 88 -1.76 4.31 13.61
C ALA A 88 -0.74 4.59 14.72
N ALA A 89 -0.02 5.72 14.67
CA ALA A 89 0.87 6.14 15.75
C ALA A 89 0.10 6.41 17.07
N VAL A 90 -1.05 7.09 16.97
CA VAL A 90 -1.94 7.35 18.11
C VAL A 90 -2.51 6.04 18.65
N SER A 91 -3.01 5.16 17.78
CA SER A 91 -3.47 3.81 18.14
C SER A 91 -2.42 3.02 18.90
N TYR A 92 -1.16 3.07 18.42
CA TYR A 92 -0.04 2.42 19.06
C TYR A 92 0.21 2.99 20.47
N GLY A 93 0.25 4.32 20.62
CA GLY A 93 0.43 4.97 21.92
C GLY A 93 -0.71 4.67 22.90
N ILE A 94 -1.96 4.66 22.44
CA ILE A 94 -3.13 4.30 23.27
C ILE A 94 -3.00 2.86 23.76
N ALA A 95 -2.62 1.93 22.90
CA ALA A 95 -2.52 0.53 23.29
C ALA A 95 -1.38 0.23 24.26
N ILE A 96 -0.24 0.92 24.14
CA ILE A 96 0.82 0.83 25.16
C ILE A 96 0.28 1.33 26.49
N ARG A 97 -0.33 2.52 26.51
CA ARG A 97 -0.81 3.16 27.75
C ARG A 97 -1.89 2.35 28.47
N ASN A 98 -2.72 1.63 27.71
CA ASN A 98 -3.83 0.86 28.25
C ASN A 98 -3.53 -0.65 28.36
N HIS A 99 -2.27 -1.07 28.21
CA HIS A 99 -1.86 -2.48 28.29
C HIS A 99 -2.65 -3.41 27.34
N ILE A 100 -2.99 -2.90 26.16
CA ILE A 100 -3.69 -3.67 25.10
C ILE A 100 -2.66 -4.45 24.25
N GLN A 101 -1.37 -4.12 24.38
CA GLN A 101 -0.28 -4.95 23.84
C GLN A 101 0.13 -6.04 24.82
N LEU A 102 0.44 -7.22 24.28
CA LEU A 102 0.89 -8.39 25.05
C LEU A 102 2.13 -8.14 25.89
N THR A 103 3.05 -7.32 25.39
CA THR A 103 4.26 -6.91 26.10
C THR A 103 4.50 -5.44 25.87
N ALA A 104 4.87 -4.72 26.93
CA ALA A 104 5.33 -3.36 26.78
C ALA A 104 6.67 -3.37 26.02
N PRO A 105 6.88 -2.47 25.05
CA PRO A 105 8.20 -2.31 24.44
C PRO A 105 9.22 -1.98 25.52
N GLY A 106 10.40 -2.59 25.45
CA GLY A 106 11.50 -2.29 26.37
C GLY A 106 11.94 -0.83 26.28
N ASP A 107 12.56 -0.33 27.35
CA ASP A 107 13.03 1.06 27.42
C ASP A 107 13.90 1.42 26.19
N GLY A 108 13.62 2.58 25.59
CA GLY A 108 14.31 3.05 24.39
C GLY A 108 13.84 2.42 23.05
N THR A 109 12.96 1.40 23.06
CA THR A 109 12.48 0.74 21.83
C THR A 109 11.10 1.21 21.36
N VAL A 110 10.41 2.03 22.17
CA VAL A 110 9.04 2.51 21.93
C VAL A 110 8.88 3.14 20.55
N MET A 111 9.79 4.05 20.18
CA MET A 111 9.75 4.77 18.90
C MET A 111 10.05 3.85 17.71
N THR A 112 11.04 2.96 17.87
CA THR A 112 11.47 2.04 16.81
C THR A 112 10.36 1.04 16.46
N ILE A 113 9.68 0.50 17.47
CA ILE A 113 8.57 -0.43 17.28
C ILE A 113 7.34 0.31 16.72
N GLY A 114 7.10 1.55 17.17
CA GLY A 114 5.99 2.39 16.68
C GLY A 114 6.11 2.84 15.22
N LEU A 115 7.31 2.80 14.63
CA LEU A 115 7.55 3.17 13.23
C LEU A 115 6.79 2.25 12.26
N LEU A 116 6.77 0.95 12.56
CA LEU A 116 6.15 -0.07 11.70
C LEU A 116 4.63 0.14 11.55
N PRO A 117 3.82 0.21 12.64
CA PRO A 117 2.41 0.54 12.54
C PRO A 117 2.17 1.89 11.86
N THR A 118 3.03 2.89 12.12
CA THR A 118 2.91 4.21 11.50
C THR A 118 3.05 4.14 9.98
N ILE A 119 4.04 3.42 9.46
CA ILE A 119 4.22 3.23 8.01
C ILE A 119 3.07 2.41 7.43
N ALA A 120 2.65 1.34 8.10
CA ALA A 120 1.48 0.55 7.68
C ALA A 120 0.21 1.40 7.63
N GLY A 121 0.02 2.27 8.61
CA GLY A 121 -1.06 3.26 8.66
C GLY A 121 -0.97 4.23 7.49
N MET A 122 0.22 4.72 7.15
CA MET A 122 0.40 5.60 5.99
C MET A 122 -0.01 4.92 4.68
N ILE A 123 0.40 3.67 4.50
CA ILE A 123 -0.01 2.87 3.34
C ILE A 123 -1.52 2.66 3.36
N GLY A 124 -2.09 2.26 4.50
CA GLY A 124 -3.53 2.03 4.66
C GLY A 124 -4.37 3.27 4.33
N GLY A 125 -4.03 4.43 4.91
CA GLY A 125 -4.69 5.69 4.62
C GLY A 125 -4.59 6.07 3.14
N PHE A 126 -3.42 5.91 2.51
CA PHE A 126 -3.25 6.14 1.08
C PHE A 126 -4.17 5.21 0.24
N LEU A 127 -4.24 3.92 0.57
CA LEU A 127 -5.11 2.95 -0.08
C LEU A 127 -6.59 3.32 0.08
N TYR A 128 -7.00 3.80 1.26
CA TYR A 128 -8.36 4.28 1.48
C TYR A 128 -8.70 5.44 0.53
N GLY A 129 -7.87 6.48 0.51
CA GLY A 129 -8.06 7.64 -0.36
C GLY A 129 -8.06 7.27 -1.86
N GLN A 130 -7.37 6.19 -2.23
CA GLN A 130 -7.37 5.68 -3.60
C GLN A 130 -8.65 4.89 -3.94
N PHE A 131 -9.08 3.96 -3.08
CA PHE A 131 -10.18 3.04 -3.40
C PHE A 131 -11.56 3.58 -3.08
N ALA A 132 -11.68 4.53 -2.15
CA ALA A 132 -12.97 5.10 -1.80
C ALA A 132 -13.58 5.91 -2.95
N GLY A 133 -12.74 6.53 -3.79
CA GLY A 133 -13.20 7.40 -4.88
C GLY A 133 -13.76 8.74 -4.39
N LEU A 134 -14.20 9.58 -5.33
CA LEU A 134 -14.59 10.97 -5.06
C LEU A 134 -16.09 11.22 -5.31
N SER A 135 -16.66 12.15 -4.56
CA SER A 135 -18.03 12.66 -4.64
C SER A 135 -18.01 14.19 -4.68
N PRO A 136 -18.85 14.86 -5.50
CA PRO A 136 -18.92 16.31 -5.48
C PRO A 136 -19.47 16.82 -4.14
N VAL A 137 -18.97 17.97 -3.66
CA VAL A 137 -19.51 18.66 -2.47
C VAL A 137 -20.92 19.14 -2.79
N ALA A 138 -21.87 18.96 -1.85
CA ALA A 138 -23.29 19.26 -2.05
C ALA A 138 -23.57 20.67 -2.60
N ARG A 139 -22.80 21.69 -2.21
CA ARG A 139 -22.92 23.05 -2.77
C ARG A 139 -22.60 23.10 -4.26
N ALA A 140 -21.53 22.42 -4.69
CA ALA A 140 -21.18 22.26 -6.09
C ALA A 140 -22.16 21.33 -6.83
N ALA A 141 -22.83 20.40 -6.14
CA ALA A 141 -23.88 19.56 -6.72
C ALA A 141 -25.20 20.32 -6.91
N VAL A 142 -25.53 21.26 -6.03
CA VAL A 142 -26.67 22.18 -6.18
C VAL A 142 -26.38 23.20 -7.29
N ASP A 143 -25.18 23.75 -7.36
CA ASP A 143 -24.77 24.63 -8.46
C ASP A 143 -24.69 23.88 -9.79
N ALA A 144 -24.23 22.62 -9.80
CA ALA A 144 -24.26 21.75 -10.98
C ALA A 144 -25.69 21.35 -11.37
N SER A 145 -26.57 21.08 -10.40
CA SER A 145 -27.99 20.77 -10.65
C SER A 145 -28.77 22.00 -11.14
N ALA A 146 -28.40 23.21 -10.68
CA ALA A 146 -28.94 24.47 -11.18
C ALA A 146 -28.37 24.81 -12.58
N ALA A 147 -27.15 24.38 -12.89
CA ALA A 147 -26.55 24.47 -14.22
C ALA A 147 -27.03 23.37 -15.20
N ASP A 148 -27.44 22.20 -14.72
CA ASP A 148 -28.08 21.14 -15.52
C ASP A 148 -29.48 21.56 -15.97
N ALA A 149 -30.17 22.41 -15.21
CA ALA A 149 -31.39 23.09 -15.65
C ALA A 149 -31.13 24.08 -16.81
N SER A 150 -29.87 24.50 -17.02
CA SER A 150 -29.44 25.37 -18.10
C SER A 150 -28.66 24.63 -19.20
N GLY A 151 -29.10 23.44 -19.64
CA GLY A 151 -28.64 22.80 -20.89
C GLY A 151 -27.13 22.78 -21.14
N LYS A 152 -26.31 22.77 -20.07
CA LYS A 152 -24.87 22.97 -20.17
C LYS A 152 -24.25 21.65 -20.65
N PRO A 153 -23.31 21.69 -21.61
CA PRO A 153 -22.66 20.47 -22.06
C PRO A 153 -22.01 19.73 -20.89
N PRO A 154 -21.92 18.39 -20.97
CA PRO A 154 -21.36 17.56 -19.91
C PRO A 154 -19.97 18.07 -19.47
N PRO A 155 -19.57 17.81 -18.20
CA PRO A 155 -18.31 18.33 -17.67
C PRO A 155 -17.13 17.97 -18.58
N LEU A 156 -16.38 19.00 -18.98
CA LEU A 156 -15.22 18.89 -19.89
C LEU A 156 -14.23 17.85 -19.33
N ALA A 157 -14.18 16.69 -19.99
CA ALA A 157 -13.28 15.61 -19.64
C ALA A 157 -12.05 15.67 -20.53
N PHE A 158 -10.86 15.51 -19.93
CA PHE A 158 -9.62 15.50 -20.69
C PHE A 158 -9.59 14.26 -21.60
N ASN A 159 -9.68 14.49 -22.90
CA ASN A 159 -9.56 13.49 -23.96
C ASN A 159 -8.24 13.72 -24.72
N GLY A 160 -7.12 13.41 -24.08
CA GLY A 160 -5.79 13.60 -24.66
C GLY A 160 -4.81 12.51 -24.25
N PRO A 161 -3.57 12.54 -24.77
CA PRO A 161 -2.56 11.54 -24.45
C PRO A 161 -2.27 11.55 -22.94
N VAL A 162 -2.21 10.35 -22.36
CA VAL A 162 -1.93 10.14 -20.94
C VAL A 162 -0.69 9.29 -20.77
N ARG A 163 0.05 9.54 -19.69
CA ARG A 163 1.19 8.75 -19.28
C ARG A 163 1.04 8.30 -17.83
N VAL A 164 1.83 7.32 -17.43
CA VAL A 164 1.85 6.86 -16.04
C VAL A 164 2.54 7.89 -15.17
N ARG A 165 1.85 8.28 -14.09
CA ARG A 165 2.37 9.23 -13.11
C ARG A 165 3.53 8.62 -12.33
N THR A 166 4.51 9.44 -11.96
CA THR A 166 5.48 9.05 -10.93
C THR A 166 4.82 9.12 -9.56
N SER A 167 4.69 7.97 -8.89
CA SER A 167 4.03 7.88 -7.58
C SER A 167 4.98 7.29 -6.55
N PHE A 168 5.48 8.13 -5.64
CA PHE A 168 6.32 7.67 -4.53
C PHE A 168 5.61 6.61 -3.68
N ALA A 169 4.35 6.84 -3.33
CA ALA A 169 3.55 5.85 -2.61
C ALA A 169 3.37 4.54 -3.39
N GLY A 170 3.18 4.62 -4.71
CA GLY A 170 3.12 3.43 -5.57
C GLY A 170 4.44 2.66 -5.59
N ILE A 171 5.58 3.35 -5.62
CA ILE A 171 6.91 2.74 -5.55
C ILE A 171 7.09 2.05 -4.20
N VAL A 172 6.78 2.71 -3.09
CA VAL A 172 6.90 2.14 -1.74
C VAL A 172 6.04 0.89 -1.60
N ILE A 173 4.77 0.92 -2.05
CA ILE A 173 3.88 -0.25 -2.01
C ILE A 173 4.45 -1.40 -2.87
N ALA A 174 4.90 -1.10 -4.09
CA ALA A 174 5.49 -2.12 -4.96
C ALA A 174 6.81 -2.68 -4.39
N ALA A 175 7.62 -1.86 -3.73
CA ALA A 175 8.90 -2.25 -3.14
C ALA A 175 8.77 -3.21 -1.95
N LEU A 176 7.59 -3.31 -1.33
CA LEU A 176 7.32 -4.27 -0.24
C LEU A 176 6.95 -5.68 -0.76
N ILE A 177 6.58 -5.79 -2.04
CA ILE A 177 6.12 -7.05 -2.65
C ILE A 177 7.17 -8.16 -2.60
N PRO A 178 8.47 -7.92 -2.90
CA PRO A 178 9.50 -8.93 -2.76
C PRO A 178 9.56 -9.50 -1.35
N THR A 179 9.48 -8.65 -0.33
CA THR A 179 9.47 -9.09 1.07
C THR A 179 8.27 -9.98 1.34
N VAL A 180 7.06 -9.56 0.95
CA VAL A 180 5.83 -10.34 1.17
C VAL A 180 5.92 -11.70 0.47
N LEU A 181 6.33 -11.73 -0.81
CA LEU A 181 6.38 -12.96 -1.60
C LEU A 181 7.51 -13.90 -1.19
N ALA A 182 8.66 -13.37 -0.78
CA ALA A 182 9.83 -14.18 -0.42
C ALA A 182 9.79 -14.69 1.02
N THR A 183 9.01 -14.07 1.90
CA THR A 183 9.02 -14.41 3.34
C THR A 183 7.65 -14.85 3.86
N LEU A 184 6.57 -14.09 3.65
CA LEU A 184 5.27 -14.50 4.17
C LEU A 184 4.73 -15.73 3.44
N LEU A 185 4.79 -15.75 2.10
CA LEU A 185 4.21 -16.83 1.32
C LEU A 185 4.90 -18.20 1.57
N PRO A 186 6.24 -18.32 1.53
CA PRO A 186 6.90 -19.61 1.68
C PRO A 186 6.84 -20.11 3.12
N TYR A 187 7.03 -19.23 4.10
CA TYR A 187 7.02 -19.63 5.50
C TYR A 187 5.61 -19.90 6.05
N THR A 188 4.55 -19.43 5.41
CA THR A 188 3.17 -19.82 5.76
C THR A 188 2.71 -21.08 5.03
N LEU A 189 3.06 -21.24 3.74
CA LEU A 189 2.63 -22.39 2.94
C LEU A 189 3.46 -23.65 3.17
N VAL A 190 4.79 -23.54 3.30
CA VAL A 190 5.68 -24.71 3.39
C VAL A 190 5.36 -25.57 4.62
N PRO A 191 5.18 -25.01 5.83
CA PRO A 191 4.81 -25.83 6.98
C PRO A 191 3.41 -26.45 6.88
N LEU A 192 2.50 -25.77 6.19
CA LEU A 192 1.13 -26.24 5.95
C LEU A 192 1.11 -27.43 4.98
N LEU A 193 2.06 -27.45 4.04
CA LEU A 193 2.24 -28.53 3.04
C LEU A 193 3.09 -29.70 3.56
N MET A 194 3.97 -29.48 4.53
CA MET A 194 4.90 -30.50 5.03
C MET A 194 4.41 -31.27 6.28
N ASN A 195 3.09 -31.29 6.56
CA ASN A 195 2.50 -31.97 7.72
C ASN A 195 3.17 -31.63 9.07
N GLY A 196 3.40 -30.33 9.31
CA GLY A 196 3.45 -29.69 10.62
C GLY A 196 4.42 -30.26 11.68
N PHE A 197 5.54 -29.55 11.88
CA PHE A 197 6.29 -29.43 13.14
C PHE A 197 6.01 -30.52 14.19
N GLY A 198 6.59 -31.70 13.99
CA GLY A 198 6.61 -32.78 14.98
C GLY A 198 7.48 -32.40 16.17
N ASP A 199 6.94 -31.62 17.10
CA ASP A 199 6.97 -31.87 18.55
C ASP A 199 6.30 -30.71 19.30
N LYS A 200 5.38 -31.06 20.20
CA LYS A 200 4.41 -30.15 20.83
C LYS A 200 4.98 -29.53 22.11
N SER A 201 5.60 -28.35 22.00
CA SER A 201 5.45 -27.26 22.99
C SER A 201 6.12 -25.96 22.53
N THR A 202 7.26 -26.03 21.83
CA THR A 202 8.02 -24.84 21.38
C THR A 202 8.04 -24.64 19.87
N ALA A 203 7.76 -25.69 19.08
CA ALA A 203 7.85 -25.64 17.62
C ALA A 203 6.86 -24.65 16.97
N HIS A 204 5.67 -24.44 17.55
CA HIS A 204 4.68 -23.50 17.04
C HIS A 204 5.09 -22.02 17.18
N ILE A 205 5.93 -21.70 18.17
CA ILE A 205 6.40 -20.33 18.41
C ILE A 205 7.54 -20.02 17.43
N PHE A 206 8.52 -20.91 17.30
CA PHE A 206 9.57 -20.76 16.27
C PHE A 206 8.99 -20.74 14.85
N ALA A 207 7.93 -21.51 14.60
CA ALA A 207 7.18 -21.50 13.34
C ALA A 207 6.56 -20.14 13.00
N ALA A 208 6.26 -19.30 13.99
CA ALA A 208 5.69 -17.97 13.77
C ALA A 208 6.77 -16.86 13.79
N VAL A 209 7.77 -16.98 14.67
CA VAL A 209 8.83 -15.98 14.88
C VAL A 209 9.80 -15.91 13.72
N ILE A 210 10.25 -17.06 13.20
CA ILE A 210 11.21 -17.11 12.10
C ILE A 210 10.65 -16.39 10.85
N PRO A 211 9.39 -16.64 10.42
CA PRO A 211 8.78 -15.86 9.35
C PRO A 211 8.73 -14.35 9.65
N ALA A 212 8.33 -13.96 10.87
CA ALA A 212 8.25 -12.56 11.28
C ALA A 212 9.62 -11.86 11.26
N GLN A 213 10.68 -12.57 11.66
CA GLN A 213 12.07 -12.09 11.64
C GLN A 213 12.66 -12.02 10.26
N THR A 214 12.40 -13.03 9.46
CA THR A 214 12.87 -13.03 8.08
C THR A 214 12.13 -11.96 7.28
N PHE A 215 10.82 -11.74 7.53
CA PHE A 215 10.06 -10.64 6.95
C PHE A 215 10.67 -9.29 7.31
N MET A 216 10.93 -9.03 8.59
CA MET A 216 11.50 -7.77 9.06
C MET A 216 12.89 -7.49 8.47
N VAL A 217 13.78 -8.49 8.52
CA VAL A 217 15.14 -8.37 7.97
C VAL A 217 15.10 -8.15 6.47
N MET A 218 14.30 -8.94 5.74
CA MET A 218 14.17 -8.78 4.30
C MET A 218 13.49 -7.47 3.92
N MET A 219 12.56 -6.95 4.71
CA MET A 219 11.96 -5.65 4.46
C MET A 219 13.03 -4.56 4.45
N VAL A 220 13.88 -4.53 5.49
CA VAL A 220 14.96 -3.54 5.62
C VAL A 220 15.97 -3.67 4.48
N ILE A 221 16.39 -4.89 4.16
CA ILE A 221 17.41 -5.13 3.13
C ILE A 221 16.87 -4.87 1.72
N SER A 222 15.62 -5.24 1.45
CA SER A 222 15.08 -5.24 0.08
C SER A 222 14.31 -3.98 -0.32
N VAL A 223 13.76 -3.19 0.61
CA VAL A 223 12.91 -2.03 0.27
C VAL A 223 13.64 -0.99 -0.57
N ILE A 224 14.87 -0.62 -0.18
CA ILE A 224 15.63 0.42 -0.90
C ILE A 224 16.04 -0.08 -2.29
N PRO A 225 16.69 -1.26 -2.45
CA PRO A 225 17.00 -1.79 -3.77
C PRO A 225 15.76 -1.99 -4.65
N SER A 226 14.66 -2.46 -4.08
CA SER A 226 13.40 -2.69 -4.79
C SER A 226 12.75 -1.38 -5.24
N GLY A 227 12.85 -0.33 -4.42
CA GLY A 227 12.39 1.01 -4.79
C GLY A 227 13.19 1.60 -5.94
N ILE A 228 14.52 1.47 -5.91
CA ILE A 228 15.41 1.89 -7.00
C ILE A 228 15.09 1.10 -8.28
N PHE A 229 14.95 -0.22 -8.16
CA PHE A 229 14.56 -1.07 -9.28
C PHE A 229 13.23 -0.61 -9.91
N MET A 230 12.21 -0.32 -9.10
CA MET A 230 10.93 0.16 -9.61
C MET A 230 10.98 1.56 -10.22
N LEU A 231 11.83 2.44 -9.72
CA LEU A 231 12.11 3.72 -10.39
C LEU A 231 12.68 3.48 -11.79
N CYS A 232 13.67 2.60 -11.93
CA CYS A 232 14.24 2.25 -13.23
C CYS A 232 13.20 1.65 -14.18
N VAL A 233 12.40 0.68 -13.70
CA VAL A 233 11.30 0.08 -14.49
C VAL A 233 10.28 1.13 -14.91
N HIS A 234 9.89 2.04 -14.02
CA HIS A 234 8.98 3.14 -14.33
C HIS A 234 9.53 4.09 -15.40
N HIS A 235 10.81 4.47 -15.30
CA HIS A 235 11.41 5.35 -16.30
C HIS A 235 11.57 4.66 -17.66
N ALA A 236 11.96 3.38 -17.69
CA ALA A 236 12.06 2.59 -18.91
C ALA A 236 10.69 2.42 -19.59
N THR A 237 9.67 1.99 -18.85
CA THR A 237 8.29 1.83 -19.35
C THR A 237 7.74 3.17 -19.88
N ARG A 238 8.00 4.27 -19.18
CA ARG A 238 7.60 5.61 -19.61
C ARG A 238 8.32 6.08 -20.87
N ALA A 239 9.61 5.80 -21.02
CA ALA A 239 10.36 6.10 -22.25
C ALA A 239 9.84 5.29 -23.45
N MET A 240 9.32 4.10 -23.21
CA MET A 240 8.67 3.24 -24.23
C MET A 240 7.18 3.59 -24.47
N SER A 241 6.66 4.66 -23.86
CA SER A 241 5.25 5.06 -23.93
C SER A 241 4.26 3.96 -23.52
N ARG A 242 4.67 3.07 -22.62
CA ARG A 242 3.85 1.96 -22.11
C ARG A 242 2.91 2.46 -21.02
N ARG A 243 1.66 2.00 -21.06
CA ARG A 243 0.60 2.50 -20.17
C ARG A 243 -0.27 1.42 -19.58
N ASN A 244 -0.19 0.18 -20.06
CA ASN A 244 -1.04 -0.91 -19.59
C ASN A 244 -0.39 -1.66 -18.42
N ALA A 245 -1.21 -2.22 -17.53
CA ALA A 245 -0.70 -2.98 -16.37
C ALA A 245 0.11 -4.21 -16.78
N TRP A 246 -0.30 -4.90 -17.86
CA TRP A 246 0.42 -6.07 -18.37
C TRP A 246 1.79 -5.70 -18.97
N GLU A 247 1.92 -4.52 -19.59
CA GLU A 247 3.20 -4.04 -20.13
C GLU A 247 4.20 -3.76 -18.99
N TYR A 248 3.71 -3.13 -17.92
CA TYR A 248 4.50 -2.91 -16.70
C TYR A 248 4.89 -4.22 -16.04
N ALA A 249 3.99 -5.22 -16.00
CA ALA A 249 4.29 -6.54 -15.49
C ALA A 249 5.36 -7.25 -16.34
N ALA A 250 5.21 -7.25 -17.66
CA ALA A 250 6.17 -7.88 -18.56
C ALA A 250 7.57 -7.23 -18.43
N ILE A 251 7.64 -5.89 -18.47
CA ILE A 251 8.92 -5.19 -18.37
C ILE A 251 9.55 -5.36 -16.98
N GLY A 252 8.75 -5.30 -15.91
CA GLY A 252 9.24 -5.58 -14.56
C GLY A 252 9.78 -7.00 -14.40
N GLY A 253 9.09 -8.00 -14.97
CA GLY A 253 9.53 -9.39 -14.94
C GLY A 253 10.79 -9.64 -15.75
N VAL A 254 10.87 -9.10 -16.98
CA VAL A 254 12.07 -9.20 -17.83
C VAL A 254 13.26 -8.50 -17.19
N ALA A 255 13.07 -7.32 -16.60
CA ALA A 255 14.14 -6.60 -15.92
C ALA A 255 14.66 -7.39 -14.70
N ALA A 256 13.77 -7.94 -13.87
CA ALA A 256 14.16 -8.74 -12.72
C ALA A 256 14.84 -10.06 -13.13
N PHE A 257 14.36 -10.72 -14.18
CA PHE A 257 14.99 -11.88 -14.79
C PHE A 257 16.42 -11.56 -15.24
N ALA A 258 16.60 -10.48 -16.00
CA ALA A 258 17.89 -10.07 -16.50
C ALA A 258 18.86 -9.71 -15.36
N CYS A 259 18.40 -8.97 -14.35
CA CYS A 259 19.21 -8.66 -13.17
C CYS A 259 19.67 -9.92 -12.44
N MET A 260 18.77 -10.89 -12.17
CA MET A 260 19.16 -12.12 -11.50
C MET A 260 20.04 -13.02 -12.36
N LEU A 261 19.83 -13.05 -13.67
CA LEU A 261 20.69 -13.79 -14.59
C LEU A 261 22.11 -13.21 -14.58
N LEU A 262 22.25 -11.88 -14.58
CA LEU A 262 23.55 -11.20 -14.46
C LEU A 262 24.23 -11.53 -13.12
N LEU A 263 23.48 -11.51 -12.01
CA LEU A 263 24.01 -11.89 -10.69
C LEU A 263 24.40 -13.37 -10.62
N ALA A 264 23.69 -14.25 -11.33
CA ALA A 264 24.00 -15.68 -11.38
C ALA A 264 25.35 -15.97 -12.04
N PHE A 265 25.88 -15.11 -12.91
CA PHE A 265 27.25 -15.26 -13.41
C PHE A 265 28.30 -15.06 -12.32
N ALA A 266 28.04 -14.20 -11.34
CA ALA A 266 28.95 -13.99 -10.21
C ALA A 266 28.73 -15.03 -9.10
N VAL A 267 27.48 -15.44 -8.87
CA VAL A 267 27.09 -16.41 -7.84
C VAL A 267 26.15 -17.44 -8.46
N PRO A 268 26.67 -18.57 -9.00
CA PRO A 268 25.89 -19.55 -9.77
C PRO A 268 24.66 -20.11 -9.04
N LEU A 269 24.69 -20.16 -7.70
CA LEU A 269 23.57 -20.61 -6.89
C LEU A 269 22.32 -19.72 -7.06
N LEU A 270 22.48 -18.46 -7.47
CA LEU A 270 21.37 -17.53 -7.72
C LEU A 270 20.55 -17.89 -8.97
N ALA A 271 21.05 -18.79 -9.84
CA ALA A 271 20.32 -19.24 -11.02
C ALA A 271 18.95 -19.86 -10.67
N PHE A 272 18.84 -20.54 -9.52
CA PHE A 272 17.57 -21.11 -9.04
C PHE A 272 16.52 -20.04 -8.69
N LEU A 273 16.94 -18.79 -8.45
CA LEU A 273 16.06 -17.67 -8.10
C LEU A 273 15.61 -16.84 -9.30
N VAL A 274 16.05 -17.17 -10.51
CA VAL A 274 15.74 -16.40 -11.72
C VAL A 274 14.23 -16.38 -12.02
N VAL A 275 13.55 -17.54 -11.93
CA VAL A 275 12.09 -17.63 -12.14
C VAL A 275 11.32 -16.92 -11.02
N PRO A 276 11.60 -17.17 -9.72
CA PRO A 276 10.99 -16.40 -8.63
C PRO A 276 11.19 -14.88 -8.76
N ALA A 277 12.38 -14.44 -9.17
CA ALA A 277 12.67 -13.02 -9.34
C ALA A 277 11.89 -12.42 -10.51
N ALA A 278 11.79 -13.11 -11.64
CA ALA A 278 10.98 -12.69 -12.78
C ALA A 278 9.50 -12.54 -12.38
N PHE A 279 8.96 -13.51 -11.63
CA PHE A 279 7.60 -13.45 -11.10
C PHE A 279 7.44 -12.24 -10.16
N CYS A 280 8.38 -12.04 -9.24
CA CYS A 280 8.36 -10.92 -8.32
C CYS A 280 8.38 -9.57 -9.05
N GLY A 281 9.30 -9.38 -10.00
CA GLY A 281 9.38 -8.17 -10.81
C GLY A 281 8.10 -7.89 -11.60
N ALA A 282 7.44 -8.94 -12.10
CA ALA A 282 6.17 -8.81 -12.79
C ALA A 282 5.04 -8.34 -11.87
N VAL A 283 4.95 -8.93 -10.67
CA VAL A 283 3.96 -8.50 -9.66
C VAL A 283 4.22 -7.06 -9.22
N MET A 284 5.47 -6.69 -8.97
CA MET A 284 5.85 -5.32 -8.63
C MET A 284 5.45 -4.32 -9.71
N GLY A 285 5.74 -4.62 -10.99
CA GLY A 285 5.35 -3.79 -12.13
C GLY A 285 3.84 -3.60 -12.23
N ALA A 286 3.07 -4.69 -12.16
CA ALA A 286 1.61 -4.65 -12.20
C ALA A 286 1.02 -3.82 -11.05
N ILE A 287 1.52 -4.04 -9.84
CA ILE A 287 1.09 -3.36 -8.62
C ILE A 287 1.42 -1.87 -8.69
N TYR A 288 2.65 -1.51 -9.03
CA TYR A 288 3.03 -0.12 -9.21
C TYR A 288 2.12 0.57 -10.21
N ARG A 289 1.87 -0.03 -11.38
CA ARG A 289 0.99 0.59 -12.39
C ARG A 289 -0.42 0.83 -11.88
N ARG A 290 -0.95 -0.12 -11.09
CA ARG A 290 -2.27 0.00 -10.44
C ARG A 290 -2.33 1.17 -9.45
N PHE A 291 -1.24 1.46 -8.74
CA PHE A 291 -1.18 2.51 -7.72
C PHE A 291 -0.70 3.88 -8.23
N ALA A 292 0.10 3.90 -9.28
CA ALA A 292 0.67 5.11 -9.87
C ALA A 292 -0.41 6.03 -10.47
N GLY A 293 -1.45 5.45 -11.06
CA GLY A 293 -2.46 6.19 -11.79
C GLY A 293 -1.94 6.75 -13.13
N LEU A 294 -2.78 7.53 -13.79
CA LEU A 294 -2.49 8.20 -15.06
C LEU A 294 -2.48 9.70 -14.86
N GLU A 295 -1.63 10.40 -15.60
CA GLU A 295 -1.59 11.85 -15.70
C GLU A 295 -1.61 12.29 -17.17
N PRO A 296 -2.19 13.45 -17.49
CA PRO A 296 -2.07 14.06 -18.81
C PRO A 296 -0.60 14.20 -19.22
N MET A 297 -0.28 13.87 -20.46
CA MET A 297 1.05 14.10 -21.01
C MET A 297 1.25 15.62 -21.20
N PRO A 298 2.39 16.19 -20.78
CA PRO A 298 2.73 17.56 -21.11
C PRO A 298 2.82 17.65 -22.63
N LEU A 299 2.01 18.52 -23.21
CA LEU A 299 1.97 18.74 -24.64
C LEU A 299 3.18 19.59 -25.03
N PRO A 300 4.00 19.16 -26.00
CA PRO A 300 5.00 20.02 -26.60
C PRO A 300 4.28 21.01 -27.54
N GLU A 301 4.42 22.31 -27.27
CA GLU A 301 3.92 23.43 -28.10
C GLU A 301 2.39 23.49 -28.31
N ALA A 302 1.93 24.52 -29.03
CA ALA A 302 0.52 24.83 -29.25
C ALA A 302 -0.17 23.69 -30.02
N VAL A 303 -1.13 23.03 -29.36
CA VAL A 303 -1.89 21.93 -29.95
C VAL A 303 -3.15 22.48 -30.61
N ILE A 304 -3.31 22.24 -31.91
CA ILE A 304 -4.55 22.54 -32.64
C ILE A 304 -5.58 21.48 -32.24
N ALA A 305 -6.55 21.87 -31.41
CA ALA A 305 -7.64 21.00 -31.04
C ALA A 305 -8.73 20.99 -32.11
N THR A 306 -9.19 19.80 -32.46
CA THR A 306 -10.32 19.59 -33.38
C THR A 306 -11.67 19.87 -32.71
N ASP A 307 -11.73 19.79 -31.38
CA ASP A 307 -12.92 20.10 -30.58
C ASP A 307 -12.53 20.98 -29.38
N PRO A 308 -13.01 22.24 -29.30
CA PRO A 308 -12.74 23.13 -28.17
C PRO A 308 -13.34 22.62 -26.86
N ASN A 309 -14.33 21.71 -26.89
CA ASN A 309 -14.91 21.10 -25.69
C ASN A 309 -14.09 19.91 -25.16
N ALA A 310 -13.06 19.46 -25.89
CA ALA A 310 -12.10 18.48 -25.39
C ALA A 310 -10.89 19.17 -24.71
N LEU A 311 -10.78 20.49 -24.88
CA LEU A 311 -9.73 21.29 -24.27
C LEU A 311 -10.11 21.66 -22.85
N VAL A 312 -9.15 21.46 -21.96
CA VAL A 312 -9.26 21.83 -20.57
C VAL A 312 -8.01 22.66 -20.23
N ASP A 313 -8.19 23.84 -19.65
CA ASP A 313 -7.08 24.73 -19.28
C ASP A 313 -6.05 24.03 -18.40
N ALA A 314 -4.80 24.51 -18.44
CA ALA A 314 -3.69 23.95 -17.68
C ALA A 314 -3.98 23.87 -16.18
N ASP A 315 -4.68 24.88 -15.64
CA ASP A 315 -5.03 25.00 -14.22
C ASP A 315 -6.42 24.44 -13.88
N HIS A 316 -7.07 23.76 -14.82
CA HIS A 316 -8.43 23.29 -14.59
C HIS A 316 -8.46 22.18 -13.53
N PRO A 317 -9.44 22.18 -12.61
CA PRO A 317 -9.53 21.21 -11.53
C PRO A 317 -9.52 19.76 -12.01
N SER A 318 -10.07 19.44 -13.19
CA SER A 318 -10.04 18.08 -13.75
C SER A 318 -8.63 17.60 -14.15
N ARG A 319 -7.71 18.49 -14.51
CA ARG A 319 -6.28 18.18 -14.68
C ARG A 319 -5.60 17.93 -13.33
N HIS A 320 -5.87 18.78 -12.34
CA HIS A 320 -5.38 18.60 -10.96
C HIS A 320 -5.97 17.38 -10.24
N GLN A 321 -7.17 16.94 -10.64
CA GLN A 321 -7.91 15.83 -10.04
C GLN A 321 -7.84 14.54 -10.87
N HIS A 322 -7.18 14.59 -12.04
CA HIS A 322 -6.77 13.45 -12.87
C HIS A 322 -7.95 12.56 -13.32
N GLY A 323 -9.10 13.15 -13.61
CA GLY A 323 -10.23 12.46 -14.20
C GLY A 323 -9.93 12.10 -15.65
N VAL A 324 -9.43 10.89 -15.90
CA VAL A 324 -9.20 10.37 -17.25
C VAL A 324 -10.38 9.47 -17.61
N ILE A 325 -11.10 9.79 -18.68
CA ILE A 325 -12.07 8.88 -19.29
C ILE A 325 -11.31 8.04 -20.31
N LEU A 326 -11.30 6.72 -20.10
CA LEU A 326 -10.86 5.79 -21.12
C LEU A 326 -12.05 5.58 -22.07
N SER A 327 -11.98 6.14 -23.27
CA SER A 327 -12.81 5.67 -24.38
C SER A 327 -12.28 4.29 -24.77
N ASN A 328 -13.06 3.25 -24.51
CA ASN A 328 -12.81 1.93 -25.10
C ASN A 328 -13.10 1.96 -26.59
#